data_AF-A0A1Y3NMI1-F1
#
_entry.id   AF-A0A1Y3NMI1-F1
#
_cell.length_a   1.000
_cell.length_b   1.000
_cell.length_c   1.000
_cell.angle_alpha   90.00
_cell.angle_beta   90.00
_cell.angle_gamma   90.00
#
_symmetry.space_group_name_H-M   'P 1'
#
loop_
_entity.id
_entity.type
_entity.pdbx_description
1 polymer ?
#
loop_
_entity_poly.entity_id
_entity_poly.type
_entity_poly.pdbx_seq_one_letter_code
_entity_poly.pdbx_strand_id
1 'polypeptide(L)'
;MAVAKNILEGNKNEWALMRRHKSEDIFGIQLTGGDPELIARAAEIINHQTQIDFIDLNIGCPIDAMFNAGAGSALMGKTNKLREAIQGINYVTDCPLTVKLRTGIYKGKNIAHKLLPKFDDWGVQLSTLHGRSREQRYTKLADYDYIKTCAQELGDRQMALFGNGDIFSWEEYYQKKEYSGVSGIMIGRGALIKPWIFKEIKERQNYDIQATERLEIMNEFCKFGLEHWGTDTVGINTTRRYLCDWQSFLHRYIPIGLMEVLPQKINDRPPVYFGRNELETLMASPKASDWIKLTERTILGPAPESFTFTPKHKANAYEG
;
A
#
# COMPACT_ATOMS: atom_id res chain seq x y z
N MET A 1 -5.86 -6.38 -0.76
CA MET A 1 -5.97 -7.42 -1.82
C MET A 1 -7.02 -8.40 -1.36
N ALA A 2 -7.93 -8.77 -2.26
CA ALA A 2 -8.99 -9.72 -2.01
C ALA A 2 -8.64 -11.09 -2.61
N VAL A 3 -8.81 -12.18 -1.86
CA VAL A 3 -8.54 -13.55 -2.30
C VAL A 3 -9.74 -14.07 -3.10
N ALA A 4 -9.52 -14.39 -4.38
CA ALA A 4 -10.57 -14.81 -5.32
C ALA A 4 -11.44 -15.95 -4.76
N LYS A 5 -10.81 -16.97 -4.16
CA LYS A 5 -11.51 -18.09 -3.52
C LYS A 5 -12.45 -17.62 -2.40
N ASN A 6 -12.00 -16.73 -1.52
CA ASN A 6 -12.78 -16.26 -0.39
C ASN A 6 -13.99 -15.40 -0.82
N ILE A 7 -13.85 -14.65 -1.92
CA ILE A 7 -14.96 -13.92 -2.54
C ILE A 7 -16.05 -14.90 -2.98
N LEU A 8 -15.65 -15.95 -3.72
CA LEU A 8 -16.54 -16.99 -4.23
C LEU A 8 -17.23 -17.80 -3.12
N GLU A 9 -16.56 -17.97 -1.97
CA GLU A 9 -17.12 -18.61 -0.78
C GLU A 9 -18.04 -17.68 0.04
N GLY A 10 -18.23 -16.42 -0.38
CA GLY A 10 -19.10 -15.47 0.30
C GLY A 10 -18.54 -14.97 1.64
N ASN A 11 -17.22 -14.97 1.82
CA ASN A 11 -16.59 -14.56 3.07
C ASN A 11 -16.83 -13.06 3.35
N LYS A 12 -17.59 -12.75 4.40
CA LYS A 12 -17.97 -11.37 4.75
C LYS A 12 -16.78 -10.42 4.94
N ASN A 13 -15.67 -10.91 5.49
CA ASN A 13 -14.48 -10.07 5.72
C ASN A 13 -13.78 -9.75 4.40
N GLU A 14 -13.76 -10.69 3.45
CA GLU A 14 -13.20 -10.46 2.12
C GLU A 14 -14.05 -9.43 1.34
N TRP A 15 -15.37 -9.57 1.43
CA TRP A 15 -16.32 -8.65 0.81
C TRP A 15 -16.25 -7.23 1.39
N ALA A 16 -15.90 -7.10 2.68
CA ALA A 16 -15.69 -5.80 3.30
C ALA A 16 -14.51 -5.03 2.68
N LEU A 17 -13.48 -5.72 2.14
CA LEU A 17 -12.32 -5.08 1.49
C LEU A 17 -12.67 -4.41 0.16
N MET A 18 -13.83 -4.72 -0.42
CA MET A 18 -14.24 -4.32 -1.77
C MET A 18 -15.17 -3.10 -1.78
N ARG A 19 -15.36 -2.44 -0.63
CA ARG A 19 -16.28 -1.31 -0.48
C ARG A 19 -15.58 0.02 -0.77
N ARG A 20 -16.04 0.72 -1.79
CA ARG A 20 -15.67 2.10 -2.11
C ARG A 20 -16.23 3.07 -1.08
N HIS A 21 -15.42 4.01 -0.61
CA HIS A 21 -15.89 5.17 0.14
C HIS A 21 -16.33 6.29 -0.82
N LYS A 22 -17.37 7.04 -0.46
CA LYS A 22 -17.96 8.11 -1.29
C LYS A 22 -16.98 9.22 -1.70
N SER A 23 -15.87 9.38 -0.98
CA SER A 23 -14.84 10.40 -1.26
C SER A 23 -13.74 9.90 -2.20
N GLU A 24 -13.77 8.64 -2.64
CA GLU A 24 -12.76 8.11 -3.56
C GLU A 24 -13.18 8.41 -4.99
N ASP A 25 -12.37 9.18 -5.71
CA ASP A 25 -12.61 9.53 -7.13
C ASP A 25 -12.34 8.37 -8.07
N ILE A 26 -11.29 7.58 -7.77
CA ILE A 26 -10.89 6.38 -8.51
C ILE A 26 -10.68 5.26 -7.49
N PHE A 27 -11.38 4.14 -7.67
CA PHE A 27 -11.34 2.99 -6.79
C PHE A 27 -11.24 1.70 -7.61
N GLY A 28 -10.23 0.88 -7.31
CA GLY A 28 -10.05 -0.42 -7.94
C GLY A 28 -9.90 -1.55 -6.94
N ILE A 29 -10.36 -2.74 -7.32
CA ILE A 29 -10.25 -3.94 -6.48
C ILE A 29 -9.08 -4.78 -6.95
N GLN A 30 -8.15 -5.03 -6.03
CA GLN A 30 -7.00 -5.89 -6.29
C GLN A 30 -7.31 -7.35 -5.92
N LEU A 31 -7.39 -8.24 -6.90
CA LEU A 31 -7.56 -9.69 -6.76
C LEU A 31 -6.23 -10.43 -6.56
N THR A 32 -6.29 -11.57 -5.88
CA THR A 32 -5.20 -12.56 -5.86
C THR A 32 -5.74 -13.98 -5.87
N GLY A 33 -5.02 -14.89 -6.52
CA GLY A 33 -5.37 -16.31 -6.62
C GLY A 33 -4.28 -17.10 -7.36
N GLY A 34 -4.34 -18.43 -7.29
CA GLY A 34 -3.44 -19.34 -8.00
C GLY A 34 -4.10 -20.13 -9.14
N ASP A 35 -5.43 -20.03 -9.25
CA ASP A 35 -6.25 -20.71 -10.24
C ASP A 35 -6.89 -19.67 -11.18
N PRO A 36 -6.57 -19.68 -12.49
CA PRO A 36 -7.14 -18.75 -13.47
C PRO A 36 -8.67 -18.75 -13.51
N GLU A 37 -9.32 -19.91 -13.36
CA GLU A 37 -10.79 -20.01 -13.43
C GLU A 37 -11.43 -19.29 -12.23
N LEU A 38 -10.90 -19.54 -11.03
CA LEU A 38 -11.40 -18.87 -9.82
C LEU A 38 -11.15 -17.36 -9.87
N ILE A 39 -10.03 -16.93 -10.44
CA ILE A 39 -9.72 -15.51 -10.62
C ILE A 39 -10.74 -14.86 -11.57
N ALA A 40 -11.00 -15.47 -12.73
CA ALA A 40 -11.97 -14.95 -13.70
C ALA A 40 -13.38 -14.87 -13.11
N ARG A 41 -13.85 -15.93 -12.43
CA ARG A 41 -15.16 -15.93 -11.78
C ARG A 41 -15.28 -14.88 -10.67
N ALA A 42 -14.22 -14.66 -9.89
CA ALA A 42 -14.22 -13.60 -8.89
C ALA A 42 -14.26 -12.21 -9.53
N ALA A 43 -13.56 -12.01 -10.66
CA ALA A 43 -13.59 -10.76 -11.41
C ALA A 43 -14.98 -10.49 -12.01
N GLU A 44 -15.65 -11.51 -12.56
CA GLU A 44 -17.03 -11.43 -13.05
C GLU A 44 -17.99 -10.98 -11.93
N ILE A 45 -17.91 -11.60 -10.75
CA ILE A 45 -18.71 -11.19 -9.59
C ILE A 45 -18.43 -9.74 -9.20
N ILE A 46 -17.16 -9.33 -9.17
CA ILE A 46 -16.78 -7.95 -8.85
C ILE A 46 -17.38 -6.97 -9.87
N ASN A 47 -17.27 -7.27 -11.16
CA ASN A 47 -17.80 -6.44 -12.25
C ASN A 47 -19.33 -6.22 -12.12
N HIS A 48 -20.07 -7.25 -11.69
CA HIS A 48 -21.52 -7.16 -11.56
C HIS A 48 -22.02 -6.63 -10.21
N GLN A 49 -21.27 -6.81 -9.13
CA GLN A 49 -21.76 -6.57 -7.77
C GLN A 49 -21.13 -5.34 -7.10
N THR A 50 -20.15 -4.70 -7.73
CA THR A 50 -19.43 -3.56 -7.15
C THR A 50 -19.27 -2.43 -8.16
N GLN A 51 -19.12 -1.20 -7.67
CA GLN A 51 -18.79 -0.04 -8.49
C GLN A 51 -17.29 0.23 -8.40
N ILE A 52 -16.57 -0.13 -9.46
CA ILE A 52 -15.12 0.03 -9.56
C ILE A 52 -14.73 0.70 -10.88
N ASP A 53 -13.56 1.33 -10.87
CA ASP A 53 -12.97 1.98 -12.04
C ASP A 53 -11.94 1.07 -12.74
N PHE A 54 -11.39 0.08 -12.02
CA PHE A 54 -10.46 -0.92 -12.56
C PHE A 54 -10.35 -2.16 -11.67
N ILE A 55 -9.90 -3.27 -12.25
CA ILE A 55 -9.50 -4.49 -11.52
C ILE A 55 -7.98 -4.58 -11.57
N ASP A 56 -7.35 -4.89 -10.44
CA ASP A 56 -5.90 -5.16 -10.39
C ASP A 56 -5.61 -6.62 -10.06
N LEU A 57 -4.70 -7.27 -10.77
CA LEU A 57 -4.23 -8.61 -10.44
C LEU A 57 -2.91 -8.53 -9.64
N ASN A 58 -2.94 -8.99 -8.39
CA ASN A 58 -1.75 -9.09 -7.56
C ASN A 58 -0.93 -10.33 -7.93
N ILE A 59 0.23 -10.06 -8.53
CA ILE A 59 1.28 -11.05 -8.80
C ILE A 59 2.60 -10.66 -8.10
N GLY A 60 2.54 -9.85 -7.04
CA GLY A 60 3.71 -9.32 -6.34
C GLY A 60 3.78 -9.67 -4.85
N CYS A 61 2.71 -10.21 -4.26
CA CYS A 61 2.64 -10.51 -2.84
C CYS A 61 3.72 -11.55 -2.43
N PRO A 62 4.56 -11.26 -1.42
CA PRO A 62 5.63 -12.15 -1.01
C PRO A 62 5.28 -13.09 0.15
N ILE A 63 4.06 -12.98 0.71
CA ILE A 63 3.61 -13.77 1.86
C ILE A 63 3.68 -15.27 1.52
N ASP A 64 4.33 -16.04 2.39
CA ASP A 64 4.62 -17.47 2.12
C ASP A 64 3.34 -18.29 1.96
N ALA A 65 2.31 -18.01 2.77
CA ALA A 65 1.00 -18.65 2.63
C ALA A 65 0.39 -18.46 1.23
N MET A 66 0.48 -17.25 0.67
CA MET A 66 -0.02 -16.95 -0.68
C MET A 66 0.86 -17.59 -1.76
N PHE A 67 2.18 -17.50 -1.61
CA PHE A 67 3.13 -18.08 -2.54
C PHE A 67 2.98 -19.61 -2.64
N ASN A 68 2.85 -20.29 -1.50
CA ASN A 68 2.68 -21.74 -1.42
C ASN A 68 1.33 -22.20 -2.00
N ALA A 69 0.29 -21.37 -1.90
CA ALA A 69 -0.98 -21.58 -2.60
C ALA A 69 -0.91 -21.30 -4.12
N GLY A 70 0.27 -20.95 -4.65
CA GLY A 70 0.46 -20.63 -6.06
C GLY A 70 -0.03 -19.25 -6.48
N ALA A 71 -0.40 -18.39 -5.52
CA ALA A 71 -0.89 -17.04 -5.72
C ALA A 71 0.22 -15.97 -5.53
N GLY A 72 -0.12 -14.71 -5.76
CA GLY A 72 0.81 -13.60 -5.63
C GLY A 72 2.06 -13.78 -6.51
N SER A 73 3.24 -13.58 -5.93
CA SER A 73 4.51 -13.70 -6.67
C SER A 73 4.82 -15.09 -7.24
N ALA A 74 4.14 -16.15 -6.79
CA ALA A 74 4.29 -17.48 -7.40
C ALA A 74 3.74 -17.53 -8.83
N LEU A 75 2.70 -16.73 -9.14
CA LEU A 75 2.06 -16.72 -10.45
C LEU A 75 2.99 -16.16 -11.54
N MET A 76 3.95 -15.31 -11.16
CA MET A 76 4.98 -14.79 -12.09
C MET A 76 5.81 -15.90 -12.74
N GLY A 77 6.02 -17.03 -12.05
CA GLY A 77 6.76 -18.18 -12.57
C GLY A 77 5.92 -19.11 -13.46
N LYS A 78 4.61 -18.88 -13.57
CA LYS A 78 3.64 -19.76 -14.25
C LYS A 78 2.99 -19.02 -15.42
N THR A 79 3.79 -18.68 -16.44
CA THR A 79 3.39 -17.84 -17.58
C THR A 79 2.06 -18.24 -18.23
N ASN A 80 1.81 -19.54 -18.46
CA ASN A 80 0.55 -19.99 -19.08
C ASN A 80 -0.67 -19.69 -18.20
N LYS A 81 -0.60 -20.02 -16.91
CA LYS A 81 -1.66 -19.69 -15.95
C LYS A 81 -1.87 -18.18 -15.83
N LEU A 82 -0.79 -17.41 -15.85
CA LEU A 82 -0.88 -15.96 -15.79
C LEU A 82 -1.59 -15.39 -17.03
N ARG A 83 -1.28 -15.90 -18.22
CA ARG A 83 -1.98 -15.54 -19.46
C ARG A 83 -3.47 -15.87 -19.37
N GLU A 84 -3.80 -17.10 -18.96
CA GLU A 84 -5.19 -17.54 -18.80
C GLU A 84 -5.95 -16.65 -17.81
N ALA A 85 -5.34 -16.27 -16.68
CA ALA A 85 -5.97 -15.41 -15.69
C ALA A 85 -6.22 -14.00 -16.23
N ILE A 86 -5.24 -13.40 -16.90
CA ILE A 86 -5.37 -12.05 -17.50
C ILE A 86 -6.45 -12.04 -18.58
N GLN A 87 -6.40 -13.00 -19.51
CA GLN A 87 -7.40 -13.11 -20.58
C GLN A 87 -8.79 -13.41 -20.04
N GLY A 88 -8.89 -14.25 -19.00
CA GLY A 88 -10.15 -14.55 -18.32
C GLY A 88 -10.78 -13.32 -17.66
N ILE A 89 -9.98 -12.49 -16.98
CA ILE A 89 -10.48 -11.22 -16.41
C ILE A 89 -10.94 -10.29 -17.54
N ASN A 90 -10.11 -10.07 -18.56
CA ASN A 90 -10.47 -9.20 -19.69
C ASN A 90 -11.72 -9.67 -20.45
N TYR A 91 -12.02 -10.96 -20.44
CA TYR A 91 -13.21 -11.51 -21.08
C TYR A 91 -14.51 -11.23 -20.30
N VAL A 92 -14.43 -11.23 -18.96
CA VAL A 92 -15.61 -11.17 -18.08
C VAL A 92 -15.87 -9.78 -17.49
N THR A 93 -15.02 -8.79 -17.78
CA THR A 93 -15.13 -7.46 -17.18
C THR A 93 -14.97 -6.34 -18.19
N ASP A 94 -15.75 -5.29 -18.03
CA ASP A 94 -15.69 -4.09 -18.89
C ASP A 94 -14.70 -3.05 -18.37
N CYS A 95 -14.21 -3.22 -17.14
CA CYS A 95 -13.24 -2.34 -16.51
C CYS A 95 -11.80 -2.62 -17.02
N PRO A 96 -10.94 -1.59 -17.09
CA PRO A 96 -9.51 -1.78 -17.31
C PRO A 96 -8.88 -2.75 -16.31
N LEU A 97 -8.02 -3.63 -16.80
CA LEU A 97 -7.21 -4.53 -16.00
C LEU A 97 -5.81 -3.94 -15.80
N THR A 98 -5.40 -3.89 -14.53
CA THR A 98 -4.03 -3.56 -14.14
C THR A 98 -3.36 -4.75 -13.47
N VAL A 99 -2.03 -4.77 -13.44
CA VAL A 99 -1.29 -5.82 -12.72
C VAL A 99 -0.23 -5.22 -11.82
N LYS A 100 -0.08 -5.77 -10.61
CA LYS A 100 0.98 -5.38 -9.68
C LYS A 100 1.96 -6.51 -9.46
N LEU A 101 3.23 -6.26 -9.78
CA LEU A 101 4.30 -7.25 -9.76
C LEU A 101 5.55 -6.78 -9.01
N ARG A 102 6.51 -7.69 -8.89
CA ARG A 102 7.87 -7.50 -8.37
C ARG A 102 8.88 -7.71 -9.48
N THR A 103 10.17 -7.47 -9.23
CA THR A 103 11.23 -7.72 -10.23
C THR A 103 11.35 -9.19 -10.60
N GLY A 104 11.05 -10.08 -9.66
CA GLY A 104 11.07 -11.53 -9.80
C GLY A 104 10.89 -12.23 -8.45
N ILE A 105 11.07 -13.55 -8.44
CA ILE A 105 10.96 -14.36 -7.21
C ILE A 105 12.26 -14.30 -6.40
N TYR A 106 13.40 -14.56 -7.05
CA TYR A 106 14.70 -14.66 -6.39
C TYR A 106 15.54 -13.41 -6.61
N LYS A 107 16.39 -13.09 -5.64
CA LYS A 107 17.36 -12.00 -5.75
C LYS A 107 18.30 -12.26 -6.93
N GLY A 108 18.49 -11.27 -7.79
CA GLY A 108 19.38 -11.36 -8.95
C GLY A 108 18.85 -12.18 -10.13
N LYS A 109 17.63 -12.75 -10.02
CA LYS A 109 16.95 -13.47 -11.11
C LYS A 109 15.68 -12.73 -11.50
N ASN A 110 15.85 -11.51 -12.00
CA ASN A 110 14.72 -10.68 -12.39
C ASN A 110 14.06 -11.22 -13.68
N ILE A 111 12.74 -11.16 -13.76
CA ILE A 111 11.94 -11.67 -14.88
C ILE A 111 10.89 -10.67 -15.38
N ALA A 112 10.65 -9.56 -14.66
CA ALA A 112 9.62 -8.59 -15.03
C ALA A 112 9.80 -8.03 -16.45
N HIS A 113 11.03 -7.71 -16.86
CA HIS A 113 11.35 -7.28 -18.22
C HIS A 113 10.84 -8.22 -19.34
N LYS A 114 10.75 -9.52 -19.08
CA LYS A 114 10.25 -10.52 -20.05
C LYS A 114 8.73 -10.67 -20.02
N LEU A 115 8.09 -10.24 -18.94
CA LEU A 115 6.66 -10.37 -18.73
C LEU A 115 5.90 -9.12 -19.18
N LEU A 116 6.44 -7.93 -18.95
CA LEU A 116 5.78 -6.66 -19.23
C LEU A 116 5.34 -6.50 -20.70
N PRO A 117 6.17 -6.81 -21.72
CA PRO A 117 5.70 -6.79 -23.11
C PRO A 117 4.52 -7.73 -23.37
N LYS A 118 4.48 -8.89 -22.70
CA LYS A 118 3.39 -9.86 -22.86
C LYS A 118 2.10 -9.38 -22.20
N PHE A 119 2.19 -8.61 -21.12
CA PHE A 119 1.01 -8.06 -20.46
C PHE A 119 0.28 -7.08 -21.37
N ASP A 120 1.02 -6.26 -22.11
CA ASP A 120 0.46 -5.41 -23.17
C ASP A 120 -0.25 -6.27 -24.24
N ASP A 121 0.42 -7.32 -24.75
CA ASP A 121 -0.18 -8.25 -25.74
C ASP A 121 -1.44 -8.96 -25.21
N TRP A 122 -1.57 -9.14 -23.89
CA TRP A 122 -2.71 -9.80 -23.26
C TRP A 122 -3.80 -8.82 -22.83
N GLY A 123 -3.64 -7.52 -23.12
CA GLY A 123 -4.63 -6.49 -22.89
C GLY A 123 -4.63 -5.93 -21.46
N VAL A 124 -3.49 -5.86 -20.80
CA VAL A 124 -3.32 -5.12 -19.53
C VAL A 124 -3.10 -3.64 -19.85
N GLN A 125 -3.83 -2.74 -19.18
CA GLN A 125 -3.75 -1.29 -19.43
C GLN A 125 -2.67 -0.61 -18.58
N LEU A 126 -2.36 -1.14 -17.40
CA LEU A 126 -1.31 -0.61 -16.54
C LEU A 126 -0.61 -1.70 -15.73
N SER A 127 0.72 -1.68 -15.71
CA SER A 127 1.53 -2.48 -14.79
C SER A 127 2.18 -1.63 -13.71
N THR A 128 2.14 -2.07 -12.45
CA THR A 128 2.92 -1.46 -11.36
C THR A 128 4.04 -2.39 -10.90
N LEU A 129 5.29 -1.99 -11.17
CA LEU A 129 6.48 -2.77 -10.83
C LEU A 129 7.09 -2.28 -9.51
N HIS A 130 7.04 -3.13 -8.48
CA HIS A 130 7.86 -2.92 -7.29
C HIS A 130 9.31 -3.33 -7.60
N GLY A 131 10.26 -2.39 -7.45
CA GLY A 131 11.70 -2.58 -7.64
C GLY A 131 12.39 -3.54 -6.65
N ARG A 132 11.69 -4.51 -6.10
CA ARG A 132 12.28 -5.58 -5.27
C ARG A 132 11.81 -6.94 -5.77
N SER A 133 12.66 -7.94 -5.66
CA SER A 133 12.24 -9.34 -5.76
C SER A 133 11.38 -9.74 -4.56
N ARG A 134 10.68 -10.88 -4.66
CA ARG A 134 9.96 -11.48 -3.54
C ARG A 134 10.89 -11.74 -2.36
N GLU A 135 12.02 -12.40 -2.61
CA GLU A 135 13.00 -12.79 -1.59
C GLU A 135 13.55 -11.60 -0.80
N GLN A 136 13.78 -10.46 -1.47
CA GLN A 136 14.23 -9.23 -0.81
C GLN A 136 13.18 -8.65 0.16
N ARG A 137 11.89 -9.01 0.04
CA ARG A 137 10.78 -8.44 0.84
C ARG A 137 10.87 -6.91 0.92
N TYR A 138 11.34 -6.40 2.06
CA TYR A 138 11.60 -4.98 2.32
C TYR A 138 13.00 -4.72 2.93
N THR A 139 13.94 -5.66 2.80
CA THR A 139 15.28 -5.61 3.44
C THR A 139 16.33 -4.86 2.63
N LYS A 140 16.02 -4.50 1.38
CA LYS A 140 16.90 -3.76 0.44
C LYS A 140 16.17 -2.56 -0.12
N LEU A 141 16.87 -1.63 -0.76
CA LEU A 141 16.25 -0.53 -1.48
C LEU A 141 15.55 -1.04 -2.75
N ALA A 142 14.54 -0.30 -3.21
CA ALA A 142 13.94 -0.53 -4.51
C ALA A 142 14.92 -0.17 -5.65
N ASP A 143 15.10 -1.09 -6.58
CA ASP A 143 15.97 -1.01 -7.73
C ASP A 143 15.28 -0.27 -8.88
N TYR A 144 15.49 1.05 -8.93
CA TYR A 144 14.96 1.90 -10.00
C TYR A 144 15.76 1.81 -11.30
N ASP A 145 16.99 1.29 -11.26
CA ASP A 145 17.78 1.02 -12.47
C ASP A 145 17.10 -0.12 -13.24
N TYR A 146 16.67 -1.16 -12.54
CA TYR A 146 15.92 -2.25 -13.14
C TYR A 146 14.50 -1.85 -13.58
N ILE A 147 13.82 -0.94 -12.84
CA ILE A 147 12.54 -0.36 -13.30
C ILE A 147 12.75 0.40 -14.61
N LYS A 148 13.84 1.17 -14.73
CA LYS A 148 14.21 1.86 -15.97
C LYS A 148 14.43 0.88 -17.12
N THR A 149 15.18 -0.19 -16.91
CA THR A 149 15.34 -1.25 -17.91
C THR A 149 13.99 -1.81 -18.34
N CYS A 150 13.08 -2.07 -17.40
CA CYS A 150 11.75 -2.56 -17.72
C CYS A 150 10.91 -1.57 -18.53
N ALA A 151 11.02 -0.27 -18.25
CA ALA A 151 10.37 0.78 -19.05
C ALA A 151 10.91 0.83 -20.48
N GLN A 152 12.23 0.71 -20.64
CA GLN A 152 12.88 0.67 -21.95
C GLN A 152 12.46 -0.55 -22.78
N GLU A 153 12.39 -1.73 -22.16
CA GLU A 153 11.92 -2.97 -22.81
C GLU A 153 10.44 -2.90 -23.21
N LEU A 154 9.63 -2.19 -22.42
CA LEU A 154 8.22 -1.93 -22.77
C LEU A 154 8.10 -1.00 -23.98
N GLY A 155 9.02 -0.04 -24.14
CA GLY A 155 9.10 0.84 -25.32
C GLY A 155 7.83 1.67 -25.52
N ASP A 156 7.44 1.86 -26.78
CA ASP A 156 6.28 2.70 -27.18
C ASP A 156 4.93 1.95 -27.14
N ARG A 157 4.83 0.91 -26.32
CA ARG A 157 3.59 0.12 -26.14
C ARG A 157 2.50 0.92 -25.42
N GLN A 158 1.25 0.47 -25.55
CA GLN A 158 0.08 1.19 -25.03
C GLN A 158 -0.05 1.09 -23.51
N MET A 159 0.33 -0.06 -22.92
CA MET A 159 0.28 -0.29 -21.48
C MET A 159 1.18 0.70 -20.74
N ALA A 160 0.63 1.40 -19.75
CA ALA A 160 1.42 2.26 -18.87
C ALA A 160 2.26 1.42 -17.88
N LEU A 161 3.46 1.89 -17.55
CA LEU A 161 4.27 1.31 -16.48
C LEU A 161 4.42 2.30 -15.33
N PHE A 162 4.06 1.87 -14.13
CA PHE A 162 4.27 2.59 -12.89
C PHE A 162 5.43 1.98 -12.10
N GLY A 163 6.33 2.83 -11.61
CA GLY A 163 7.34 2.45 -10.63
C GLY A 163 6.76 2.35 -9.23
N ASN A 164 7.37 1.55 -8.35
CA ASN A 164 6.95 1.46 -6.95
C ASN A 164 8.11 1.10 -6.03
N GLY A 165 8.14 1.77 -4.87
CA GLY A 165 9.00 1.42 -3.73
C GLY A 165 9.82 2.61 -3.24
N ASP A 166 9.81 2.81 -1.92
CA ASP A 166 10.72 3.73 -1.21
C ASP A 166 10.64 5.19 -1.65
N ILE A 167 9.41 5.68 -1.86
CA ILE A 167 9.12 7.07 -2.17
C ILE A 167 8.53 7.71 -0.93
N PHE A 168 9.19 8.74 -0.42
CA PHE A 168 8.83 9.43 0.80
C PHE A 168 8.84 10.96 0.69
N SER A 169 9.28 11.53 -0.44
CA SER A 169 9.12 12.96 -0.72
C SER A 169 8.67 13.24 -2.16
N TRP A 170 8.29 14.50 -2.42
CA TRP A 170 7.93 14.93 -3.77
C TRP A 170 9.14 14.99 -4.70
N GLU A 171 10.32 15.36 -4.19
CA GLU A 171 11.57 15.35 -4.95
C GLU A 171 11.91 13.93 -5.41
N GLU A 172 11.83 12.95 -4.49
CA GLU A 172 12.06 11.54 -4.82
C GLU A 172 11.06 11.05 -5.87
N TYR A 173 9.78 11.44 -5.77
CA TYR A 173 8.77 11.09 -6.76
C TYR A 173 9.17 11.57 -8.16
N TYR A 174 9.46 12.86 -8.34
CA TYR A 174 9.80 13.39 -9.67
C TYR A 174 11.15 12.88 -10.17
N GLN A 175 12.18 12.87 -9.31
CA GLN A 175 13.49 12.35 -9.65
C GLN A 175 13.42 10.90 -10.14
N LYS A 176 12.70 10.02 -9.41
CA LYS A 176 12.59 8.61 -9.79
C LYS A 176 11.71 8.41 -11.00
N LYS A 177 10.63 9.18 -11.15
CA LYS A 177 9.75 9.13 -12.33
C LYS A 177 10.52 9.49 -13.59
N GLU A 178 11.23 10.62 -13.58
CA GLU A 178 12.03 11.11 -14.70
C GLU A 178 13.21 10.17 -14.99
N TYR A 179 13.95 9.75 -13.96
CA TYR A 179 15.10 8.87 -14.12
C TYR A 179 14.76 7.53 -14.78
N SER A 180 13.61 6.95 -14.39
CA SER A 180 13.18 5.63 -14.89
C SER A 180 12.30 5.68 -16.13
N GLY A 181 11.79 6.85 -16.52
CA GLY A 181 10.93 7.01 -17.70
C GLY A 181 9.52 6.42 -17.53
N VAL A 182 9.10 6.11 -16.30
CA VAL A 182 7.78 5.54 -16.01
C VAL A 182 6.67 6.59 -16.09
N SER A 183 5.45 6.16 -16.44
CA SER A 183 4.28 7.03 -16.55
C SER A 183 3.86 7.63 -15.21
N GLY A 184 4.11 6.91 -14.11
CA GLY A 184 3.77 7.33 -12.76
C GLY A 184 4.45 6.47 -11.70
N ILE A 185 4.20 6.79 -10.43
CA ILE A 185 4.75 6.05 -9.30
C ILE A 185 3.64 5.77 -8.30
N MET A 186 3.51 4.50 -7.89
CA MET A 186 2.63 4.09 -6.81
C MET A 186 3.34 4.27 -5.45
N ILE A 187 2.65 4.87 -4.48
CA ILE A 187 3.15 5.09 -3.12
C ILE A 187 2.37 4.22 -2.14
N GLY A 188 3.08 3.56 -1.22
CA GLY A 188 2.49 2.73 -0.17
C GLY A 188 2.84 3.25 1.22
N ARG A 189 3.87 2.67 1.84
CA ARG A 189 4.34 3.05 3.19
C ARG A 189 4.60 4.55 3.36
N GLY A 190 5.05 5.25 2.32
CA GLY A 190 5.26 6.70 2.40
C GLY A 190 3.98 7.47 2.73
N ALA A 191 2.83 7.05 2.20
CA ALA A 191 1.53 7.63 2.53
C ALA A 191 1.06 7.27 3.94
N LEU A 192 1.46 6.10 4.49
CA LEU A 192 1.16 5.75 5.88
C LEU A 192 1.98 6.57 6.88
N ILE A 193 3.24 6.87 6.55
CA ILE A 193 4.12 7.68 7.39
C ILE A 193 3.79 9.17 7.23
N LYS A 194 3.46 9.62 6.02
CA LYS A 194 3.21 11.01 5.66
C LYS A 194 1.98 11.12 4.74
N PRO A 195 0.75 11.13 5.28
CA PRO A 195 -0.49 11.16 4.50
C PRO A 195 -0.61 12.33 3.54
N TRP A 196 -0.01 13.47 3.89
CA TRP A 196 0.02 14.67 3.06
C TRP A 196 1.06 14.62 1.92
N ILE A 197 1.78 13.50 1.72
CA ILE A 197 2.75 13.35 0.62
C ILE A 197 2.13 13.60 -0.75
N PHE A 198 0.84 13.28 -0.95
CA PHE A 198 0.16 13.55 -2.22
C PHE A 198 -0.03 15.06 -2.45
N LYS A 199 -0.25 15.84 -1.38
CA LYS A 199 -0.30 17.30 -1.44
C LYS A 199 1.07 17.87 -1.78
N GLU A 200 2.13 17.38 -1.12
CA GLU A 200 3.51 17.75 -1.43
C GLU A 200 3.87 17.47 -2.90
N ILE A 201 3.47 16.30 -3.43
CA ILE A 201 3.71 15.94 -4.85
C ILE A 201 2.95 16.87 -5.79
N LYS A 202 1.67 17.14 -5.50
CA LYS A 202 0.82 18.00 -6.33
C LYS A 202 1.36 19.43 -6.40
N GLU A 203 1.82 19.94 -5.26
CA GLU A 203 2.24 21.33 -5.12
C GLU A 203 3.76 21.52 -5.23
N ARG A 204 4.51 20.42 -5.35
CA ARG A 204 5.98 20.37 -5.44
C ARG A 204 6.67 21.16 -4.34
N GLN A 205 6.21 20.96 -3.11
CA GLN A 205 6.74 21.65 -1.95
C GLN A 205 6.71 20.75 -0.72
N ASN A 206 7.64 21.02 0.20
CA ASN A 206 7.72 20.34 1.48
C ASN A 206 6.76 20.97 2.48
N TYR A 207 6.09 20.12 3.28
CA TYR A 207 5.15 20.56 4.30
C TYR A 207 5.65 20.15 5.69
N ASP A 208 6.04 21.16 6.48
CA ASP A 208 6.43 20.99 7.89
C ASP A 208 5.23 21.23 8.83
N ILE A 209 4.21 20.37 8.70
CA ILE A 209 2.95 20.57 9.42
C ILE A 209 3.13 20.45 10.94
N GLN A 210 2.34 21.20 11.69
CA GLN A 210 2.38 21.25 13.15
C GLN A 210 1.75 20.00 13.79
N ALA A 211 2.10 19.76 15.05
CA ALA A 211 1.52 18.70 15.88
C ALA A 211 -0.03 18.70 15.89
N THR A 212 -0.64 19.89 15.93
CA THR A 212 -2.09 20.05 15.95
C THR A 212 -2.75 19.67 14.62
N GLU A 213 -2.11 20.01 13.49
CA GLU A 213 -2.57 19.60 12.16
C GLU A 213 -2.49 18.08 12.00
N ARG A 214 -1.41 17.46 12.51
CA ARG A 214 -1.28 15.99 12.56
C ARG A 214 -2.35 15.34 13.42
N LEU A 215 -2.70 15.94 14.55
CA LEU A 215 -3.75 15.45 15.42
C LEU A 215 -5.13 15.54 14.73
N GLU A 216 -5.37 16.59 13.95
CA GLU A 216 -6.64 16.69 13.20
C GLU A 216 -6.77 15.63 12.11
N ILE A 217 -5.66 15.27 11.44
CA ILE A 217 -5.63 14.11 10.53
C ILE A 217 -6.00 12.81 11.28
N MET A 218 -5.52 12.63 12.52
CA MET A 218 -5.92 11.49 13.35
C MET A 218 -7.39 11.55 13.77
N ASN A 219 -7.93 12.74 14.07
CA ASN A 219 -9.36 12.93 14.35
C ASN A 219 -10.22 12.59 13.14
N GLU A 220 -9.81 13.02 11.95
CA GLU A 220 -10.51 12.70 10.69
C GLU A 220 -10.51 11.19 10.44
N PHE A 221 -9.38 10.51 10.64
CA PHE A 221 -9.33 9.05 10.63
C PHE A 221 -10.33 8.43 11.63
N CYS A 222 -10.41 8.95 12.85
CA CYS A 222 -11.36 8.47 13.84
C CYS A 222 -12.81 8.69 13.40
N LYS A 223 -13.14 9.82 12.78
CA LYS A 223 -14.49 10.10 12.25
C LYS A 223 -14.90 9.02 11.25
N PHE A 224 -14.04 8.73 10.27
CA PHE A 224 -14.30 7.66 9.30
C PHE A 224 -14.37 6.27 9.94
N GLY A 225 -13.53 6.00 10.93
CA GLY A 225 -13.60 4.73 11.67
C GLY A 225 -14.92 4.54 12.41
N LEU A 226 -15.42 5.59 13.07
CA LEU A 226 -16.71 5.57 13.77
C LEU A 226 -17.90 5.49 12.81
N GLU A 227 -17.82 6.14 11.65
CA GLU A 227 -18.83 5.99 10.58
C GLU A 227 -18.88 4.55 10.06
N HIS A 228 -17.74 3.86 10.00
CA HIS A 228 -17.64 2.52 9.46
C HIS A 228 -17.94 1.41 10.49
N TRP A 229 -17.39 1.50 11.69
CA TRP A 229 -17.48 0.47 12.73
C TRP A 229 -18.52 0.78 13.82
N GLY A 230 -19.07 1.99 13.85
CA GLY A 230 -20.05 2.42 14.85
C GLY A 230 -19.44 3.19 16.03
N THR A 231 -20.32 3.81 16.80
CA THR A 231 -20.00 4.62 17.99
C THR A 231 -20.28 3.90 19.30
N ASP A 232 -20.61 2.61 19.24
CA ASP A 232 -20.68 1.77 20.42
C ASP A 232 -19.26 1.42 20.92
N THR A 233 -19.17 0.78 22.09
CA THR A 233 -17.89 0.43 22.69
C THR A 233 -17.04 -0.45 21.78
N VAL A 234 -17.66 -1.33 20.99
CA VAL A 234 -16.95 -2.21 20.03
C VAL A 234 -16.38 -1.40 18.88
N GLY A 235 -17.16 -0.51 18.27
CA GLY A 235 -16.74 0.34 17.16
C GLY A 235 -15.65 1.35 17.55
N ILE A 236 -15.78 1.97 18.72
CA ILE A 236 -14.75 2.87 19.29
C ILE A 236 -13.43 2.13 19.49
N ASN A 237 -13.45 0.96 20.13
CA ASN A 237 -12.24 0.19 20.37
C ASN A 237 -11.63 -0.41 19.10
N THR A 238 -12.47 -0.74 18.11
CA THR A 238 -12.01 -1.16 16.78
C THR A 238 -11.30 0.00 16.09
N THR A 239 -11.90 1.19 16.06
CA THR A 239 -11.28 2.42 15.54
C THR A 239 -9.96 2.71 16.23
N ARG A 240 -9.92 2.65 17.57
CA ARG A 240 -8.72 2.85 18.38
C ARG A 240 -7.60 1.88 17.99
N ARG A 241 -7.93 0.59 17.85
CA ARG A 241 -6.96 -0.44 17.44
C ARG A 241 -6.36 -0.15 16.07
N TYR A 242 -7.17 0.25 15.09
CA TYR A 242 -6.67 0.59 13.75
C TYR A 242 -5.88 1.89 13.73
N LEU A 243 -6.23 2.88 14.57
CA LEU A 243 -5.42 4.07 14.75
C LEU A 243 -4.06 3.73 15.36
N CYS A 244 -3.99 2.84 16.36
CA CYS A 244 -2.72 2.35 16.90
C CYS A 244 -1.90 1.58 15.84
N ASP A 245 -2.54 0.74 15.02
CA ASP A 245 -1.88 0.06 13.90
C ASP A 245 -1.27 1.09 12.92
N TRP A 246 -1.98 2.16 12.59
CA TRP A 246 -1.46 3.23 11.73
C TRP A 246 -0.33 4.03 12.38
N GLN A 247 -0.43 4.31 13.68
CA GLN A 247 0.61 5.00 14.43
C GLN A 247 1.97 4.28 14.36
N SER A 248 1.99 2.95 14.21
CA SER A 248 3.22 2.17 13.98
C SER A 248 4.00 2.53 12.69
N PHE A 249 3.37 3.30 11.79
CA PHE A 249 4.02 3.95 10.65
C PHE A 249 4.17 5.45 10.86
N LEU A 250 3.11 6.13 11.28
CA LEU A 250 3.06 7.59 11.40
C LEU A 250 4.14 8.15 12.36
N HIS A 251 4.51 7.40 13.41
CA HIS A 251 5.55 7.81 14.35
C HIS A 251 6.95 7.98 13.73
N ARG A 252 7.15 7.46 12.50
CA ARG A 252 8.43 7.53 11.79
C ARG A 252 8.64 8.86 11.07
N TYR A 253 7.60 9.68 10.93
CA TYR A 253 7.75 11.02 10.37
C TYR A 253 8.53 11.90 11.35
N ILE A 254 9.55 12.59 10.83
CA ILE A 254 10.33 13.58 11.57
C ILE A 254 9.95 14.97 11.04
N PRO A 255 9.59 15.92 11.93
CA PRO A 255 9.38 17.31 11.53
C PRO A 255 10.57 17.89 10.78
N ILE A 256 10.31 18.67 9.75
CA ILE A 256 11.36 19.17 8.84
C ILE A 256 12.31 20.11 9.56
N GLY A 257 11.80 20.98 10.44
CA GLY A 257 12.61 21.86 11.26
C GLY A 257 13.58 21.15 12.23
N LEU A 258 13.47 19.81 12.38
CA LEU A 258 14.38 19.01 13.20
C LEU A 258 15.40 18.20 12.35
N MET A 259 15.30 18.26 11.03
CA MET A 259 16.17 17.49 10.13
C MET A 259 17.36 18.33 9.66
N GLU A 260 18.55 17.73 9.72
CA GLU A 260 19.77 18.33 9.16
C GLU A 260 19.85 18.17 7.63
N VAL A 261 19.29 17.08 7.10
CA VAL A 261 19.35 16.72 5.68
C VAL A 261 17.96 16.39 5.17
N LEU A 262 17.59 17.03 4.07
CA LEU A 262 16.34 16.77 3.35
C LEU A 262 16.60 16.10 2.00
N PRO A 263 15.67 15.25 1.51
CA PRO A 263 14.47 14.76 2.21
C PRO A 263 14.78 13.63 3.20
N GLN A 264 13.88 13.40 4.15
CA GLN A 264 13.90 12.17 4.96
C GLN A 264 13.83 10.95 4.04
N LYS A 265 14.60 9.91 4.32
CA LYS A 265 14.48 8.62 3.60
C LYS A 265 13.62 7.65 4.38
N ILE A 266 12.89 6.81 3.67
CA ILE A 266 11.98 5.83 4.26
C ILE A 266 12.65 4.83 5.23
N ASN A 267 13.96 4.62 5.06
CA ASN A 267 14.78 3.69 5.82
C ASN A 267 15.65 4.37 6.87
N ASP A 268 15.56 5.69 7.01
CA ASP A 268 16.27 6.40 8.05
C ASP A 268 15.78 5.95 9.43
N ARG A 269 16.74 5.74 10.32
CA ARG A 269 16.51 5.42 11.72
C ARG A 269 17.06 6.60 12.53
N PRO A 270 16.27 7.66 12.71
CA PRO A 270 16.75 8.80 13.49
C PRO A 270 17.12 8.36 14.90
N PRO A 271 18.11 9.00 15.53
CA PRO A 271 18.31 8.86 16.97
C PRO A 271 17.06 9.33 17.72
N VAL A 272 16.97 9.00 19.00
CA VAL A 272 15.90 9.52 19.86
C VAL A 272 15.99 11.04 19.88
N TYR A 273 14.87 11.71 19.61
CA TYR A 273 14.78 13.17 19.56
C TYR A 273 13.55 13.65 20.33
N PHE A 274 13.61 14.89 20.79
CA PHE A 274 12.44 15.61 21.29
C PHE A 274 11.79 16.36 20.14
N GLY A 275 10.48 16.26 20.02
CA GLY A 275 9.72 17.04 19.06
C GLY A 275 9.73 18.53 19.43
N ARG A 276 9.16 19.39 18.57
CA ARG A 276 9.10 20.84 18.82
C ARG A 276 8.24 21.19 20.04
N ASN A 277 7.42 20.26 20.49
CA ASN A 277 6.62 20.32 21.72
C ASN A 277 6.36 18.91 22.28
N GLU A 278 5.65 18.83 23.42
CA GLU A 278 5.32 17.57 24.07
C GLU A 278 4.48 16.63 23.19
N LEU A 279 3.53 17.16 22.41
CA LEU A 279 2.67 16.36 21.55
C LEU A 279 3.48 15.70 20.43
N GLU A 280 4.42 16.42 19.81
CA GLU A 280 5.31 15.83 18.80
C GLU A 280 6.25 14.81 19.38
N THR A 281 6.76 15.06 20.59
CA THR A 281 7.58 14.08 21.32
C THR A 281 6.79 12.80 21.54
N LEU A 282 5.52 12.91 21.93
CA LEU A 282 4.62 11.77 22.07
C LEU A 282 4.36 11.08 20.72
N MET A 283 4.12 11.83 19.65
CA MET A 283 3.91 11.31 18.30
C MET A 283 5.13 10.61 17.71
N ALA A 284 6.35 10.97 18.13
CA ALA A 284 7.58 10.31 17.72
C ALA A 284 7.85 9.01 18.47
N SER A 285 7.15 8.76 19.58
CA SER A 285 7.39 7.61 20.43
C SER A 285 7.16 6.29 19.69
N PRO A 286 8.08 5.31 19.77
CA PRO A 286 7.87 3.98 19.23
C PRO A 286 7.08 3.05 20.18
N LYS A 287 6.66 3.53 21.35
CA LYS A 287 6.00 2.71 22.37
C LYS A 287 4.50 2.59 22.12
N ALA A 288 3.99 1.36 22.14
CA ALA A 288 2.56 1.10 21.99
C ALA A 288 1.69 1.79 23.05
N SER A 289 2.18 1.91 24.28
CA SER A 289 1.49 2.61 25.37
C SER A 289 1.32 4.11 25.09
N ASP A 290 2.29 4.74 24.43
CA ASP A 290 2.19 6.14 24.03
C ASP A 290 1.23 6.33 22.85
N TRP A 291 1.13 5.34 21.95
CA TRP A 291 0.13 5.35 20.88
C TRP A 291 -1.29 5.27 21.45
N ILE A 292 -1.51 4.52 22.53
CA ILE A 292 -2.81 4.50 23.24
C ILE A 292 -3.08 5.90 23.80
N LYS A 293 -2.13 6.53 24.52
CA LYS A 293 -2.31 7.91 25.02
C LYS A 293 -2.62 8.91 23.91
N LEU A 294 -2.04 8.77 22.73
CA LEU A 294 -2.37 9.62 21.57
C LEU A 294 -3.81 9.42 21.13
N THR A 295 -4.30 8.18 21.10
CA THR A 295 -5.72 7.93 20.80
C THR A 295 -6.67 8.52 21.83
N GLU A 296 -6.23 8.75 23.06
CA GLU A 296 -7.03 9.41 24.10
C GLU A 296 -7.14 10.93 23.89
N ARG A 297 -6.22 11.50 23.11
CA ARG A 297 -6.23 12.91 22.72
C ARG A 297 -7.05 13.18 21.45
N THR A 298 -7.65 12.15 20.87
CA THR A 298 -8.58 12.30 19.73
C THR A 298 -10.03 12.30 20.20
N ILE A 299 -10.97 12.41 19.27
CA ILE A 299 -12.41 12.31 19.53
C ILE A 299 -12.86 10.98 20.15
N LEU A 300 -11.98 9.96 20.25
CA LEU A 300 -12.32 8.68 20.88
C LEU A 300 -12.35 8.75 22.41
N GLY A 301 -11.78 9.80 23.01
CA GLY A 301 -11.71 9.97 24.46
C GLY A 301 -10.85 8.91 25.17
N PRO A 302 -10.96 8.78 26.51
CA PRO A 302 -10.15 7.85 27.30
C PRO A 302 -10.32 6.39 26.87
N ALA A 303 -9.23 5.61 26.87
CA ALA A 303 -9.32 4.18 26.64
C ALA A 303 -9.85 3.47 27.90
N PRO A 304 -10.69 2.42 27.77
CA PRO A 304 -11.03 1.58 28.90
C PRO A 304 -9.79 0.93 29.51
N GLU A 305 -9.76 0.70 30.83
CA GLU A 305 -8.61 0.06 31.51
C GLU A 305 -8.28 -1.32 30.93
N SER A 306 -9.27 -2.03 30.38
CA SER A 306 -9.11 -3.32 29.74
C SER A 306 -8.53 -3.26 28.32
N PHE A 307 -8.37 -2.07 27.73
CA PHE A 307 -7.90 -1.93 26.36
C PHE A 307 -6.38 -2.13 26.29
N THR A 308 -5.98 -3.17 25.57
CA THR A 308 -4.57 -3.45 25.29
C THR A 308 -4.31 -3.50 23.79
N PHE A 309 -3.13 -3.03 23.41
CA PHE A 309 -2.68 -3.03 22.02
C PHE A 309 -1.28 -3.63 21.92
N THR A 310 -1.20 -4.69 21.11
CA THR A 310 0.07 -5.28 20.68
C THR A 310 0.18 -5.10 19.16
N PRO A 311 1.23 -4.44 18.66
CA PRO A 311 1.37 -4.18 17.23
C PRO A 311 1.50 -5.48 16.43
N LYS A 312 0.72 -5.63 15.35
CA LYS A 312 0.75 -6.83 14.48
C LYS A 312 2.10 -7.05 13.80
N HIS A 313 2.85 -5.96 13.60
CA HIS A 313 4.17 -6.01 13.01
C HIS A 313 5.20 -5.70 14.10
N LYS A 314 6.15 -6.61 14.35
CA LYS A 314 7.37 -6.37 15.15
C LYS A 314 8.29 -5.30 14.54
N ALA A 315 7.76 -4.43 13.68
CA ALA A 315 8.50 -3.34 13.08
C ALA A 315 8.67 -2.23 14.12
N ASN A 316 9.59 -2.46 15.06
CA ASN A 316 10.20 -1.51 16.00
C ASN A 316 9.34 -1.01 17.17
N ALA A 317 8.19 -1.62 17.47
CA ALA A 317 7.56 -1.39 18.76
C ALA A 317 8.34 -2.14 19.84
N TYR A 318 8.97 -1.39 20.73
CA TYR A 318 9.60 -1.96 21.92
C TYR A 318 8.52 -2.11 22.99
N GLU A 319 8.33 -3.34 23.48
CA GLU A 319 7.74 -3.56 24.80
C GLU A 319 8.76 -3.00 25.79
N GLY A 320 8.47 -1.82 26.31
CA GLY A 320 9.12 -1.32 27.51
C GLY A 320 8.47 -1.94 28.73
#